data_AF-A0A3D5Q475-F1
#
_entry.id   AF-A0A3D5Q475-F1
#
_cell.length_a   1.000
_cell.length_b   1.000
_cell.length_c   1.000
_cell.angle_alpha   90.00
_cell.angle_beta   90.00
_cell.angle_gamma   90.00
#
_symmetry.space_group_name_H-M   'P 1'
#
loop_
_entity.id
_entity.type
_entity.pdbx_description
1 polymer ?
#
loop_
_entity_poly.entity_id
_entity_poly.type
_entity_poly.pdbx_seq_one_letter_code
_entity_poly.pdbx_strand_id
1 'polypeptide(L)' 'TIAMGSTEGLKRGLKAENTGKPISVPVGTATLGRIMDVLGRPIDEQGEIGEEERWGIHRKAPG' A
#
# COMPACT_ATOMS: atom_id res chain seq x y z
N THR A 1 -10.37 -13.73 0.80
CA THR A 1 -9.49 -12.62 0.39
C THR A 1 -10.33 -11.53 -0.22
N ILE A 2 -10.03 -10.27 0.09
CA ILE A 2 -10.71 -9.09 -0.48
C ILE A 2 -9.71 -8.43 -1.43
N ALA A 3 -10.18 -8.02 -2.62
CA ALA A 3 -9.36 -7.28 -3.57
C ALA A 3 -9.42 -5.78 -3.25
N MET A 4 -8.27 -5.11 -3.36
CA MET A 4 -8.15 -3.66 -3.12
C MET A 4 -8.21 -2.85 -4.44
N GLY A 5 -8.69 -3.46 -5.52
CA GLY A 5 -8.76 -2.89 -6.86
C GLY A 5 -9.69 -3.70 -7.77
N SER A 6 -9.69 -3.40 -9.06
CA SER A 6 -10.53 -4.13 -10.03
C SER A 6 -10.20 -5.63 -10.06
N THR A 7 -11.23 -6.45 -10.19
CA THR A 7 -11.12 -7.90 -10.31
C THR A 7 -11.41 -8.38 -11.73
N GLU A 8 -11.61 -7.46 -12.66
CA GLU A 8 -11.82 -7.76 -14.08
C GLU A 8 -10.60 -8.51 -14.66
N GLY A 9 -10.86 -9.56 -15.44
CA GLY A 9 -9.83 -10.41 -16.03
C GLY A 9 -9.21 -11.47 -15.08
N LEU A 10 -9.55 -11.47 -13.78
CA LEU A 10 -9.14 -12.56 -12.88
C LEU A 10 -9.95 -13.82 -13.16
N LYS A 11 -9.27 -14.97 -13.19
CA LYS A 11 -9.86 -16.28 -13.44
C LYS A 11 -9.49 -17.29 -12.35
N ARG A 12 -10.29 -18.33 -12.23
CA ARG A 12 -10.03 -19.44 -11.30
C ARG A 12 -8.68 -20.10 -11.63
N GLY A 13 -7.96 -20.53 -10.58
CA GLY A 13 -6.66 -21.21 -10.72
C GLY A 13 -5.45 -20.28 -10.86
N LEU A 14 -5.64 -18.95 -10.84
CA LEU A 14 -4.52 -18.02 -10.73
C LEU A 14 -3.81 -18.19 -9.38
N LYS A 15 -2.48 -18.19 -9.42
CA LYS A 15 -1.65 -18.24 -8.23
C LYS A 15 -1.72 -16.89 -7.51
N ALA A 16 -1.86 -16.94 -6.19
CA ALA A 16 -1.73 -15.79 -5.31
C ALA A 16 -0.59 -16.08 -4.33
N GLU A 17 0.32 -15.13 -4.18
CA GLU A 17 1.45 -15.25 -3.27
C GLU A 17 1.20 -14.41 -2.01
N ASN A 18 1.52 -15.00 -0.85
CA ASN A 18 1.39 -14.32 0.43
C ASN A 18 2.68 -13.53 0.72
N THR A 19 2.57 -12.21 0.86
CA THR A 19 3.70 -11.32 1.17
C THR A 19 4.19 -11.44 2.61
N GLY A 20 3.45 -12.13 3.49
CA GLY A 20 3.78 -12.34 4.90
C GLY A 20 3.61 -11.09 5.78
N LYS A 21 3.16 -9.97 5.21
CA LYS A 21 3.01 -8.68 5.89
C LYS A 21 1.66 -8.04 5.55
N PRO A 22 1.07 -7.23 6.45
CA PRO A 22 -0.11 -6.44 6.13
C PRO A 22 0.19 -5.39 5.04
N ILE A 23 -0.87 -4.81 4.47
CA ILE A 23 -0.76 -3.63 3.62
C ILE A 23 0.04 -2.57 4.38
N SER A 24 1.11 -2.08 3.76
CA SER A 24 2.05 -1.15 4.35
C SER A 24 2.23 0.07 3.46
N VAL A 25 2.15 1.25 4.05
CA VAL A 25 2.18 2.55 3.36
C VAL A 25 3.46 3.31 3.71
N PRO A 26 3.98 4.17 2.82
CA PRO A 26 5.12 5.01 3.11
C PRO A 26 4.78 5.99 4.24
N VAL A 27 5.75 6.24 5.12
CA VAL A 27 5.63 7.19 6.23
C VAL A 27 6.88 8.06 6.30
N GLY A 28 6.80 9.15 7.07
CA GLY A 28 7.91 10.06 7.30
C GLY A 28 7.63 11.46 6.76
N THR A 29 8.65 12.32 6.77
CA THR A 29 8.54 13.70 6.29
C THR A 29 8.41 13.77 4.77
N ALA A 30 8.98 12.80 4.05
CA ALA A 30 8.92 12.71 2.59
C ALA A 30 7.50 12.55 2.04
N THR A 31 6.55 12.05 2.84
CA THR A 31 5.14 11.90 2.42
C THR A 31 4.34 13.20 2.51
N LEU A 32 4.87 14.26 3.13
CA LEU A 32 4.15 15.52 3.30
C LEU A 32 3.94 16.23 1.97
N GLY A 33 2.70 16.65 1.71
CA GLY A 33 2.32 17.31 0.45
C GLY A 33 2.10 16.35 -0.72
N ARG A 34 2.27 15.04 -0.51
CA ARG A 34 2.04 14.01 -1.53
C ARG A 34 0.61 13.49 -1.48
N ILE A 35 0.06 13.11 -2.63
CA ILE A 35 -1.25 12.45 -2.72
C ILE A 35 -1.01 10.96 -3.00
N MET A 36 -1.58 10.10 -2.15
CA MET A 36 -1.42 8.65 -2.23
C MET A 36 -2.75 7.91 -2.18
N ASP A 37 -2.77 6.73 -2.81
CA ASP A 37 -3.87 5.78 -2.70
C ASP A 37 -3.82 4.98 -1.38
N VAL A 38 -4.82 4.12 -1.16
CA VAL A 38 -4.92 3.26 0.04
C VAL A 38 -3.78 2.23 0.17
N LEU A 39 -3.04 1.97 -0.90
CA LEU A 39 -1.87 1.08 -0.91
C LEU A 39 -0.57 1.87 -0.71
N GLY A 40 -0.65 3.19 -0.56
CA GLY A 40 0.49 4.08 -0.37
C GLY A 40 1.26 4.34 -1.66
N ARG A 41 0.62 4.22 -2.83
CA ARG A 41 1.23 4.54 -4.12
C ARG A 41 0.98 6.02 -4.44
N PRO A 42 1.99 6.78 -4.89
CA PRO A 42 1.80 8.16 -5.29
C PRO A 42 0.90 8.22 -6.53
N ILE A 43 -0.09 9.11 -6.50
CA ILE A 43 -1.02 9.38 -7.62
C ILE A 43 -1.00 10.85 -8.05
N ASP A 44 0.01 11.60 -7.60
CA ASP A 44 0.19 13.03 -7.84
C ASP A 44 1.10 13.35 -9.04
N GLU A 45 1.55 12.34 -9.80
CA GLU A 45 2.45 12.47 -10.95
C GLU A 45 3.82 13.13 -10.61
N GLN A 46 4.18 13.25 -9.33
CA GLN A 46 5.44 13.85 -8.87
C GLN A 46 6.59 12.84 -8.70
N GLY A 47 6.47 11.65 -9.30
CA GLY A 47 7.46 10.58 -9.18
C GLY A 47 7.41 9.84 -7.84
N GLU A 48 8.52 9.23 -7.45
CA GLU A 48 8.61 8.45 -6.19
C GLU A 48 8.52 9.35 -4.95
N ILE A 49 8.05 8.80 -3.82
CA ILE A 49 7.91 9.55 -2.56
C ILE A 49 9.27 9.74 -1.89
N GLY A 50 10.22 8.82 -2.09
CA GLY A 50 11.51 8.86 -1.40
C GLY A 50 11.37 8.50 0.07
N GLU A 51 10.45 7.60 0.41
CA GLU A 51 10.27 7.15 1.78
C GLU A 51 11.47 6.34 2.29
N GLU A 52 11.82 6.52 3.56
CA GLU A 52 12.83 5.69 4.24
C GLU A 52 12.17 4.50 4.94
N GLU A 53 10.89 4.62 5.30
CA GLU A 53 10.17 3.64 6.10
C GLU A 53 8.74 3.42 5.59
N ARG A 54 8.25 2.18 5.76
CA ARG A 54 6.86 1.80 5.47
C ARG A 54 6.22 1.17 6.71
N TRP A 55 5.03 1.62 7.09
CA TRP A 55 4.29 1.10 8.23
C TRP A 55 3.05 0.33 7.81
N GLY A 56 2.78 -0.77 8.50
CA GLY A 56 1.54 -1.54 8.33
C GLY A 56 0.33 -0.74 8.81
N ILE A 57 -0.73 -0.68 8.01
CA ILE A 57 -1.96 0.06 8.37
C ILE A 57 -2.74 -0.59 9.52
N HIS A 58 -2.47 -1.86 9.81
CA HIS A 58 -3.00 -2.57 10.96
C HIS A 58 -1.93 -2.64 12.05
N ARG A 59 -2.10 -1.86 13.11
CA ARG A 59 -1.27 -1.92 14.33
C ARG A 59 -2.14 -1.75 15.56
N LYS A 60 -1.71 -2.33 16.67
CA LYS A 60 -2.34 -2.04 17.97
C LYS A 60 -2.04 -0.59 18.35
N ALA A 61 -2.97 0.03 19.07
CA ALA A 61 -2.70 1.32 19.69
C ALA A 61 -1.50 1.17 20.65
N PRO A 62 -0.68 2.23 20.81
CA PRO A 62 0.24 2.30 21.94
C PRO A 62 -0.58 2.21 23.23
N GLY A 63 -0.13 1.37 24.15
CA GLY A 63 -0.76 1.22 25.48
C GLY A 63 -0.57 2.44 26.36
#